data_AF-A0A829GIN1-F1
#
_entry.id   AF-A0A829GIN1-F1
#
_cell.length_a   1.000
_cell.length_b   1.000
_cell.length_c   1.000
_cell.angle_alpha   90.00
_cell.angle_beta   90.00
_cell.angle_gamma   90.00
#
_symmetry.space_group_name_H-M   'P 1'
#
loop_
_entity.id
_entity.type
_entity.pdbx_description
1 polymer ?
#
loop_
_entity_poly.entity_id
_entity_poly.type
_entity_poly.pdbx_seq_one_letter_code
_entity_poly.pdbx_strand_id
1 'polypeptide(L)' 'TITDEASAQELEETYDTYEITPDRIAKVVEFAIDMPEDTNVSELTVGPTIQPW' A
#
# COMPACT_ATOMS: atom_id res chain seq x y z
N THR A 1 0.67 13.68 14.37
CA THR A 1 -0.73 14.13 14.49
C THR A 1 -0.93 15.36 13.65
N ILE A 2 -1.93 15.36 12.76
CA ILE A 2 -2.30 16.54 11.96
C ILE A 2 -3.10 17.49 12.86
N THR A 3 -2.71 18.77 12.92
CA THR A 3 -3.32 19.76 13.82
C THR A 3 -4.49 20.52 13.20
N ASP A 4 -4.62 20.49 11.88
CA ASP A 4 -5.78 21.00 11.16
C ASP A 4 -6.83 19.88 11.09
N GLU A 5 -7.97 20.08 11.75
CA GLU A 5 -9.00 19.04 11.92
C GLU A 5 -9.61 18.61 10.59
N ALA A 6 -9.84 19.55 9.66
CA ALA A 6 -10.39 19.24 8.35
C ALA A 6 -9.42 18.37 7.53
N SER A 7 -8.14 18.73 7.52
CA SER A 7 -7.10 17.95 6.84
C SER A 7 -6.92 16.56 7.46
N ALA A 8 -7.07 16.44 8.78
CA ALA A 8 -7.00 15.15 9.47
C ALA A 8 -8.14 14.22 9.03
N GLN A 9 -9.36 14.76 8.99
CA GLN A 9 -10.55 14.02 8.59
C GLN A 9 -10.47 13.57 7.12
N GLU A 10 -10.08 14.46 6.20
CA GLU A 10 -9.92 14.10 4.78
C GLU A 10 -8.89 12.98 4.58
N LEU A 11 -7.79 13.00 5.35
CA LEU A 11 -6.77 11.95 5.30
C LEU A 11 -7.28 10.62 5.85
N GLU A 12 -8.05 10.65 6.93
CA GLU A 12 -8.69 9.45 7.51
C GLU A 12 -9.67 8.83 6.52
N GLU A 13 -10.56 9.63 5.91
CA GLU A 13 -11.49 9.15 4.89
C GLU A 13 -10.77 8.57 3.66
N THR A 14 -9.68 9.22 3.23
CA THR A 14 -8.83 8.72 2.15
C THR A 14 -8.19 7.39 2.51
N TYR A 15 -7.70 7.26 3.74
CA TYR A 15 -7.10 6.04 4.24
C TYR A 15 -8.13 4.91 4.31
N ASP A 16 -9.29 5.13 4.92
CA ASP A 16 -10.36 4.14 5.01
C ASP A 16 -10.85 3.66 3.63
N THR A 17 -10.83 4.55 2.63
CA THR A 17 -11.27 4.22 1.27
C THR A 17 -10.21 3.44 0.49
N TYR A 18 -8.93 3.77 0.65
CA TYR A 18 -7.86 3.34 -0.24
C TYR A 18 -6.75 2.54 0.45
N GLU A 19 -6.88 2.22 1.74
CA GLU A 19 -5.85 1.48 2.44
C GLU A 19 -5.58 0.09 1.80
N ILE A 20 -4.31 -0.29 1.84
CA ILE A 20 -3.90 -1.66 1.60
C ILE A 20 -3.57 -2.25 2.95
N THR A 21 -4.33 -3.27 3.33
CA THR A 21 -4.11 -3.95 4.61
C THR A 21 -2.71 -4.55 4.69
N PRO A 22 -2.11 -4.64 5.89
CA PRO A 22 -0.80 -5.28 6.08
C PRO A 22 -0.73 -6.70 5.51
N ASP A 23 -1.79 -7.50 5.65
CA ASP A 23 -1.85 -8.86 5.11
C ASP A 23 -1.72 -8.91 3.58
N ARG A 24 -2.25 -7.90 2.87
CA ARG A 24 -2.10 -7.79 1.42
C ARG A 24 -0.67 -7.43 1.04
N ILE A 25 0.00 -6.58 1.82
CA ILE A 25 1.43 -6.28 1.62
C ILE A 25 2.28 -7.52 1.88
N ALA A 26 1.96 -8.32 2.90
CA ALA A 26 2.67 -9.57 3.18
C ALA A 26 2.66 -10.52 1.97
N LYS A 27 1.53 -10.63 1.25
CA LYS A 27 1.43 -11.42 0.01
C LYS A 27 2.29 -10.90 -1.13
N VAL A 28 2.45 -9.57 -1.24
CA VAL A 28 3.32 -8.95 -2.24
C VAL A 28 4.78 -9.26 -1.93
N VAL A 29 5.17 -9.25 -0.65
CA VAL A 29 6.50 -9.62 -0.19
C VAL A 29 6.77 -11.12 -0.41
N GLU A 30 5.81 -11.99 -0.07
CA GLU A 30 5.89 -13.44 -0.35
C GLU A 30 6.12 -13.71 -1.84
N PHE A 31 5.38 -13.05 -2.73
CA PHE A 31 5.60 -13.13 -4.17
C PHE A 31 7.03 -12.78 -4.58
N ALA A 32 7.62 -11.73 -3.98
CA ALA A 32 9.00 -11.35 -4.27
C ALA A 32 10.04 -12.33 -3.72
N ILE A 33 9.78 -12.93 -2.55
CA ILE A 33 10.64 -13.95 -1.92
C ILE A 33 10.66 -15.25 -2.73
N ASP A 34 9.52 -15.63 -3.32
CA ASP A 34 9.37 -16.88 -4.09
C ASP A 34 10.05 -16.85 -5.47
N MET A 35 10.69 -15.74 -5.84
CA MET A 35 11.42 -15.66 -7.10
C MET A 35 12.65 -16.58 -7.11
N PRO A 36 13.05 -17.09 -8.30
CA PRO A 36 14.29 -17.87 -8.44
C PRO A 36 15.52 -17.14 -7.92
N GLU A 37 16.56 -17.89 -7.49
CA GLU A 37 17.79 -17.31 -6.92
C GLU A 37 18.53 -16.33 -7.86
N ASP A 38 18.32 -16.46 -9.18
CA ASP A 38 18.91 -15.59 -10.21
C ASP A 38 18.02 -14.40 -10.60
N THR A 39 16.92 -14.17 -9.86
CA THR A 39 15.96 -13.11 -10.11
C THR A 39 15.95 -12.11 -8.97
N ASN A 40 16.19 -10.84 -9.30
CA ASN A 40 16.10 -9.73 -8.36
C ASN A 40 14.82 -8.92 -8.59
N VAL A 41 13.98 -8.80 -7.56
CA VAL A 41 12.85 -7.86 -7.53
C VAL A 41 13.30 -6.57 -6.85
N SER A 42 13.75 -5.62 -7.66
CA SER A 42 14.31 -4.36 -7.16
C SER A 42 13.25 -3.37 -6.66
N GLU A 43 12.03 -3.41 -7.21
CA GLU A 43 10.94 -2.50 -6.85
C GLU A 43 9.56 -3.10 -7.20
N LEU A 44 8.57 -2.82 -6.34
CA LEU A 44 7.15 -3.08 -6.60
C LEU A 44 6.33 -1.87 -6.16
N THR A 45 5.47 -1.38 -7.05
CA THR A 45 4.46 -0.36 -6.73
C THR A 45 3.12 -1.05 -6.56
N VAL A 46 2.49 -0.87 -5.41
CA VAL A 46 1.19 -1.47 -5.08
C VAL A 46 0.21 -0.43 -4.57
N GLY A 47 -1.00 -0.46 -5.11
CA GLY A 47 -2.09 0.46 -4.82
C GLY A 47 -3.44 -0.27 -4.93
N PRO A 48 -4.51 0.20 -4.28
CA PRO A 48 -5.86 -0.26 -4.61
C PRO A 48 -6.21 0.18 -6.05
N THR A 49 -6.91 -0.66 -6.79
CA THR A 49 -7.29 -0.37 -8.19
C THR A 49 -8.36 0.72 -8.32
N ILE A 50 -9.06 1.02 -7.23
CA ILE A 50 -10.13 2.02 -7.18
C ILE A 50 -9.62 3.43 -6.85
N GLN A 51 -8.37 3.55 -6.36
CA GLN A 51 -7.79 4.87 -6.14
C GLN A 51 -7.45 5.48 -7.50
N PRO A 52 -7.87 6.72 -7.78
CA PRO A 52 -7.42 7.42 -8.96
C PRO A 52 -5.96 7.86 -8.75
N TRP A 53 -5.02 7.15 -9.38
CA TRP A 53 -3.58 7.44 -9.39
C TRP A 53 -3.04 7.54 -10.80
#